data_AF-V8D3W2-F1
#
_entry.id   AF-V8D3W2-F1
#
_cell.length_a   1.000
_cell.length_b   1.000
_cell.length_c   1.000
_cell.angle_alpha   90.00
_cell.angle_beta   90.00
_cell.angle_gamma   90.00
#
_symmetry.space_group_name_H-M   'P 1'
#
loop_
_entity.id
_entity.type
_entity.pdbx_description
1 polymer ?
#
loop_
_entity_poly.entity_id
_entity_poly.type
_entity_poly.pdbx_seq_one_letter_code
_entity_poly.pdbx_strand_id
1 'polypeptide(L)'
;MAGHGLAHVNTSNELDLITLCVENGCWVVQRHPSGVIKIFGRERLYLWENMVWRSRTYAHTRWMHLMHTTGTRDEYVGGWLLDFCLHVLSARHIGATLVWLPREPTDGLDAHLGKPARRTGIALSAEEPARREALATLLASVDGAAIVNRDGTVRGVEAFLKHSDDAEKFVHSNRGTRHNSAARFSYDVPESIVFVVSEDGPVTVFSDGADLLRLDTTEPTVSTSQLFRTDPVSVERVQCPQCQKPLITETIAASDLVDADLCAGPVDCPVCGHPGIAPTGADEGVAVVVRVAKPWESPDATVSWMVGLWKPPLQ
;
A
#
# COMPACT_ATOMS: atom_id res chain seq x y z
N MET A 1 -12.64 36.21 9.75
CA MET A 1 -13.54 36.12 8.57
C MET A 1 -12.77 35.46 7.45
N ALA A 2 -12.93 34.14 7.25
CA ALA A 2 -12.29 33.44 6.14
C ALA A 2 -13.14 33.71 4.89
N GLY A 3 -12.57 34.42 3.90
CA GLY A 3 -13.23 34.65 2.63
C GLY A 3 -13.35 33.35 1.85
N HIS A 4 -14.58 32.92 1.56
CA HIS A 4 -14.82 31.82 0.62
C HIS A 4 -14.54 32.32 -0.81
N GLY A 5 -13.33 32.06 -1.30
CA GLY A 5 -12.95 32.33 -2.70
C GLY A 5 -13.32 31.14 -3.58
N LEU A 6 -14.08 31.38 -4.64
CA LEU A 6 -14.23 30.42 -5.75
C LEU A 6 -13.05 30.58 -6.69
N ALA A 7 -12.19 29.57 -6.76
CA ALA A 7 -11.09 29.50 -7.73
C ALA A 7 -11.43 28.47 -8.80
N HIS A 8 -11.27 28.84 -10.07
CA HIS A 8 -11.38 27.91 -11.19
C HIS A 8 -10.02 27.26 -11.41
N VAL A 9 -9.92 25.95 -11.17
CA VAL A 9 -8.68 25.19 -11.33
C VAL A 9 -8.77 24.37 -12.61
N ASN A 10 -7.81 24.54 -13.52
CA ASN A 10 -7.78 23.83 -14.80
C ASN A 10 -6.91 22.56 -14.74
N THR A 11 -7.14 21.71 -13.75
CA THR A 11 -6.57 20.35 -13.71
C THR A 11 -7.69 19.33 -13.51
N SER A 12 -7.60 18.23 -14.25
CA SER A 12 -8.47 17.06 -14.09
C SER A 12 -7.81 15.96 -13.25
N ASN A 13 -6.52 16.11 -12.88
CA ASN A 13 -5.80 15.13 -12.10
C ASN A 13 -6.25 15.18 -10.62
N GLU A 14 -6.68 14.03 -10.11
CA GLU A 14 -7.18 13.89 -8.73
C GLU A 14 -6.12 14.26 -7.69
N LEU A 15 -4.87 13.86 -7.90
CA LEU A 15 -3.78 14.09 -6.95
C LEU A 15 -3.43 15.57 -6.83
N ASP A 16 -3.43 16.31 -7.95
CA ASP A 16 -3.18 17.77 -7.92
C ASP A 16 -4.27 18.51 -7.14
N LEU A 17 -5.54 18.08 -7.26
CA LEU A 17 -6.66 18.66 -6.51
C LEU A 17 -6.59 18.33 -5.02
N ILE A 18 -6.10 17.12 -4.66
CA ILE A 18 -5.80 16.75 -3.28
C ILE A 18 -4.70 17.65 -2.71
N THR A 19 -3.59 17.81 -3.43
CA THR A 19 -2.48 18.68 -3.00
C THR A 19 -2.97 20.11 -2.76
N LEU A 20 -3.69 20.69 -3.71
CA LEU A 20 -4.28 22.02 -3.57
C LEU A 20 -5.17 22.13 -2.33
N CYS A 21 -6.03 21.15 -2.10
CA CYS A 21 -6.95 21.10 -0.97
C CYS A 21 -6.23 21.04 0.38
N VAL A 22 -5.25 20.13 0.51
CA VAL A 22 -4.49 19.90 1.73
C VAL A 22 -3.61 21.09 2.08
N GLU A 23 -2.88 21.64 1.12
CA GLU A 23 -1.95 22.75 1.35
C GLU A 23 -2.65 24.05 1.73
N ASN A 24 -3.83 24.31 1.16
CA ASN A 24 -4.56 25.56 1.37
C ASN A 24 -5.67 25.43 2.42
N GLY A 25 -5.91 24.22 2.95
CA GLY A 25 -6.98 23.96 3.91
C GLY A 25 -8.37 24.30 3.37
N CYS A 26 -8.56 24.21 2.05
CA CYS A 26 -9.81 24.55 1.38
C CYS A 26 -10.61 23.29 1.03
N TRP A 27 -11.81 23.47 0.49
CA TRP A 27 -12.57 22.39 -0.13
C TRP A 27 -12.57 22.60 -1.63
N VAL A 28 -12.35 21.54 -2.40
CA VAL A 28 -12.42 21.60 -3.87
C VAL A 28 -13.59 20.75 -4.33
N VAL A 29 -14.43 21.31 -5.20
CA VAL A 29 -15.57 20.59 -5.79
C VAL A 29 -15.36 20.51 -7.30
N GLN A 30 -15.25 19.29 -7.81
CA GLN A 30 -15.16 19.01 -9.23
C GLN A 30 -16.46 18.36 -9.71
N ARG A 31 -17.05 18.88 -10.79
CA ARG A 31 -18.22 18.30 -11.45
C ARG A 31 -17.82 17.83 -12.83
N HIS A 32 -17.96 16.53 -13.09
CA HIS A 32 -17.68 15.96 -14.40
C HIS A 32 -18.94 15.98 -15.28
N PRO A 33 -18.82 16.18 -16.61
CA PRO A 33 -19.97 16.14 -17.52
C PRO A 33 -20.75 14.82 -17.50
N SER A 34 -20.14 13.72 -17.04
CA SER A 34 -20.83 12.43 -16.84
C SER A 34 -21.81 12.42 -15.66
N GLY A 35 -21.89 13.50 -14.87
CA GLY A 35 -22.71 13.57 -13.65
C GLY A 35 -22.00 13.13 -12.38
N VAL A 36 -20.73 12.69 -12.49
CA VAL A 36 -19.88 12.39 -11.33
C VAL A 36 -19.49 13.70 -10.62
N ILE A 37 -19.63 13.73 -9.29
CA ILE A 37 -19.18 14.85 -8.45
C ILE A 37 -18.09 14.35 -7.51
N LYS A 38 -16.95 15.03 -7.48
CA LYS A 38 -15.86 14.80 -6.53
C LYS A 38 -15.76 16.00 -5.59
N ILE A 39 -15.71 15.74 -4.29
CA ILE A 39 -15.49 16.75 -3.25
C ILE A 39 -14.22 16.35 -2.50
N PHE A 40 -13.21 17.19 -2.59
CA PHE A 40 -11.92 17.03 -1.93
C PHE A 40 -11.96 17.82 -0.61
N GLY A 41 -11.74 17.12 0.50
CA GLY A 41 -11.57 17.72 1.82
C GLY A 41 -10.17 17.46 2.35
N ARG A 42 -9.85 17.93 3.57
CA ARG A 42 -8.48 17.83 4.10
C ARG A 42 -7.95 16.40 4.27
N GLU A 43 -8.83 15.44 4.53
CA GLU A 43 -8.44 14.07 4.90
C GLU A 43 -9.02 13.00 3.97
N ARG A 44 -10.05 13.35 3.19
CA ARG A 44 -10.84 12.39 2.42
C ARG A 44 -11.37 13.00 1.13
N LEU A 45 -11.54 12.15 0.14
CA LEU A 45 -12.29 12.42 -1.09
C LEU A 45 -13.71 11.85 -0.95
N TYR A 46 -14.72 12.63 -1.29
CA TYR A 46 -16.10 12.16 -1.44
C TYR A 46 -16.45 12.10 -2.93
N LEU A 47 -17.05 11.00 -3.35
CA LEU A 47 -17.44 10.72 -4.72
C LEU A 47 -18.95 10.48 -4.76
N TRP A 48 -19.66 11.24 -5.60
CA TRP A 48 -21.02 10.95 -6.01
C TRP A 48 -21.01 10.35 -7.40
N GLU A 49 -21.47 9.12 -7.52
CA GLU A 49 -21.56 8.40 -8.79
C GLU A 49 -22.74 7.42 -8.70
N ASN A 50 -23.53 7.31 -9.77
CA ASN A 50 -24.67 6.39 -9.86
C ASN A 50 -25.66 6.49 -8.67
N MET A 51 -25.95 7.72 -8.23
CA MET A 51 -26.84 8.01 -7.09
C MET A 51 -26.32 7.52 -5.72
N VAL A 52 -25.03 7.21 -5.61
CA VAL A 52 -24.40 6.73 -4.39
C VAL A 52 -23.25 7.66 -3.99
N TRP A 53 -23.25 8.09 -2.72
CA TRP A 53 -22.08 8.72 -2.11
C TRP A 53 -21.11 7.65 -1.64
N ARG A 54 -19.83 7.84 -1.96
CA ARG A 54 -18.69 7.04 -1.53
C ARG A 54 -17.64 7.97 -0.94
N SER A 55 -16.78 7.44 -0.09
CA SER A 55 -15.64 8.19 0.44
C SER A 55 -14.37 7.37 0.36
N ARG A 56 -13.22 8.02 0.19
CA ARG A 56 -11.90 7.39 0.19
C ARG A 56 -10.95 8.17 1.07
N THR A 57 -10.15 7.47 1.87
CA THR A 57 -9.01 8.05 2.58
C THR A 57 -7.85 8.29 1.61
N TYR A 58 -7.00 9.28 1.90
CA TYR A 58 -5.84 9.54 1.07
C TYR A 58 -4.76 8.49 1.27
N ALA A 59 -4.09 8.10 0.18
CA ALA A 59 -3.12 7.02 0.18
C ALA A 59 -1.97 7.25 1.17
N HIS A 60 -1.42 8.46 1.28
CA HIS A 60 -0.38 8.80 2.25
C HIS A 60 -0.73 8.42 3.71
N THR A 61 -1.98 8.61 4.15
CA THR A 61 -2.40 8.23 5.51
C THR A 61 -2.30 6.72 5.77
N ARG A 62 -2.49 5.93 4.71
CA ARG A 62 -2.42 4.47 4.76
C ARG A 62 -0.98 3.97 4.59
N TRP A 63 -0.13 4.74 3.91
CA TRP A 63 1.30 4.40 3.78
C TRP A 63 2.00 4.34 5.14
N MET A 64 1.71 5.25 6.06
CA MET A 64 2.29 5.22 7.41
C MET A 64 2.01 3.89 8.14
N HIS A 65 0.83 3.29 7.96
CA HIS A 65 0.54 1.97 8.51
C HIS A 65 1.35 0.86 7.83
N LEU A 66 1.51 0.95 6.50
CA LEU A 66 2.30 0.00 5.73
C LEU A 66 3.78 0.05 6.08
N MET A 67 4.30 1.20 6.48
CA MET A 67 5.71 1.30 6.88
C MET A 67 6.02 0.44 8.10
N HIS A 68 5.11 0.38 9.06
CA HIS A 68 5.26 -0.47 10.23
C HIS A 68 5.21 -1.96 9.85
N THR A 69 4.27 -2.36 9.00
CA THR A 69 4.12 -3.77 8.61
C THR A 69 5.25 -4.26 7.71
N THR A 70 5.77 -3.38 6.85
CA THR A 70 6.85 -3.68 5.90
C THR A 70 8.24 -3.39 6.45
N GLY A 71 8.37 -2.82 7.66
CA GLY A 71 9.66 -2.42 8.24
C GLY A 71 10.47 -1.43 7.38
N THR A 72 9.84 -0.77 6.40
CA THR A 72 10.49 0.23 5.56
C THR A 72 10.51 1.58 6.27
N ARG A 73 11.60 2.33 6.09
CA ARG A 73 11.76 3.69 6.66
C ARG A 73 11.63 4.79 5.61
N ASP A 74 11.33 4.43 4.37
CA ASP A 74 11.17 5.39 3.29
C ASP A 74 9.70 5.85 3.22
N GLU A 75 9.45 7.00 3.86
CA GLU A 75 8.14 7.65 3.91
C GLU A 75 7.71 8.22 2.56
N TYR A 76 8.67 8.58 1.71
CA TYR A 76 8.41 9.39 0.53
C TYR A 76 8.10 8.53 -0.67
N VAL A 77 9.00 7.62 -1.05
CA VAL A 77 8.87 6.88 -2.31
C VAL A 77 7.67 5.95 -2.29
N GLY A 78 7.50 5.17 -1.21
CA GLY A 78 6.36 4.28 -1.08
C GLY A 78 5.02 5.03 -0.98
N GLY A 79 5.01 6.19 -0.31
CA GLY A 79 3.86 7.09 -0.27
C GLY A 79 3.47 7.60 -1.66
N TRP A 80 4.43 8.09 -2.43
CA TRP A 80 4.21 8.55 -3.81
C TRP A 80 3.74 7.44 -4.75
N LEU A 81 4.28 6.22 -4.59
CA LEU A 81 3.84 5.07 -5.36
C LEU A 81 2.40 4.68 -5.01
N LEU A 82 2.02 4.71 -3.73
CA LEU A 82 0.65 4.44 -3.31
C LEU A 82 -0.32 5.52 -3.78
N ASP A 83 0.06 6.80 -3.68
CA ASP A 83 -0.71 7.93 -4.21
C ASP A 83 -0.89 7.81 -5.72
N PHE A 84 0.17 7.45 -6.45
CA PHE A 84 0.08 7.20 -7.89
C PHE A 84 -0.86 6.03 -8.22
N CYS A 85 -0.77 4.93 -7.50
CA CYS A 85 -1.64 3.77 -7.69
C CYS A 85 -3.11 4.13 -7.44
N LEU A 86 -3.41 4.84 -6.36
CA LEU A 86 -4.79 5.15 -5.95
C LEU A 86 -5.40 6.33 -6.70
N HIS A 87 -4.68 7.45 -6.78
CA HIS A 87 -5.23 8.71 -7.27
C HIS A 87 -4.99 8.92 -8.77
N VAL A 88 -4.12 8.14 -9.40
CA VAL A 88 -3.87 8.22 -10.84
C VAL A 88 -4.33 6.96 -11.57
N LEU A 89 -3.76 5.79 -11.25
CA LEU A 89 -4.06 4.56 -12.00
C LEU A 89 -5.49 4.07 -11.72
N SER A 90 -5.83 3.87 -10.45
CA SER A 90 -7.17 3.41 -10.03
C SER A 90 -8.28 4.38 -10.44
N ALA A 91 -8.07 5.69 -10.24
CA ALA A 91 -9.02 6.73 -10.66
C ALA A 91 -9.28 6.77 -12.18
N ARG A 92 -8.40 6.15 -12.99
CA ARG A 92 -8.49 6.04 -14.45
C ARG A 92 -8.78 4.62 -14.92
N HIS A 93 -9.05 3.68 -14.02
CA HIS A 93 -9.26 2.27 -14.34
C HIS A 93 -8.08 1.63 -15.09
N ILE A 94 -6.85 2.02 -14.77
CA ILE A 94 -5.65 1.44 -15.35
C ILE A 94 -5.18 0.30 -14.47
N GLY A 95 -5.38 -0.93 -14.92
CA GLY A 95 -4.84 -2.12 -14.26
C GLY A 95 -3.32 -2.20 -14.42
N ALA A 96 -2.57 -2.32 -13.32
CA ALA A 96 -1.11 -2.33 -13.34
C ALA A 96 -0.51 -3.13 -12.18
N THR A 97 0.77 -3.49 -12.31
CA THR A 97 1.56 -4.08 -11.22
C THR A 97 2.89 -3.35 -11.12
N LEU A 98 3.21 -2.81 -9.94
CA LEU A 98 4.47 -2.13 -9.66
C LEU A 98 5.20 -2.90 -8.55
N VAL A 99 6.43 -3.32 -8.83
CA VAL A 99 7.32 -3.95 -7.86
C VAL A 99 8.33 -2.89 -7.41
N TRP A 100 8.18 -2.39 -6.19
CA TRP A 100 9.16 -1.50 -5.59
C TRP A 100 10.20 -2.31 -4.83
N LEU A 101 11.46 -1.95 -5.04
CA LEU A 101 12.62 -2.56 -4.40
C LEU A 101 13.29 -1.55 -3.45
N PRO A 102 12.77 -1.38 -2.21
CA PRO A 102 13.47 -0.63 -1.16
C PRO A 102 14.91 -1.11 -0.94
N ARG A 103 15.16 -2.40 -1.22
CA ARG A 103 16.47 -3.04 -1.19
C ARG A 103 16.60 -3.96 -2.40
N GLU A 104 17.83 -4.12 -2.85
CA GLU A 104 18.13 -5.07 -3.93
C GLU A 104 17.99 -6.50 -3.39
N PRO A 105 17.33 -7.42 -4.12
CA PRO A 105 17.26 -8.82 -3.72
C PRO A 105 18.64 -9.45 -3.57
N THR A 106 18.82 -10.30 -2.56
CA THR A 106 20.14 -10.89 -2.24
C THR A 106 20.74 -11.69 -3.40
N ASP A 107 19.91 -12.45 -4.14
CA ASP A 107 20.34 -13.27 -5.27
C ASP A 107 20.29 -12.51 -6.62
N GLY A 108 19.99 -11.21 -6.57
CA GLY A 108 19.79 -10.35 -7.73
C GLY A 108 18.40 -10.50 -8.36
N LEU A 109 17.85 -9.39 -8.84
CA LEU A 109 16.49 -9.35 -9.37
C LEU A 109 16.27 -10.30 -10.57
N ASP A 110 17.27 -10.45 -11.44
CA ASP A 110 17.13 -11.24 -12.68
C ASP A 110 16.84 -12.72 -12.41
N ALA A 111 17.25 -13.26 -11.25
CA ALA A 111 16.93 -14.62 -10.84
C ALA A 111 15.41 -14.84 -10.68
N HIS A 112 14.69 -13.78 -10.31
CA HIS A 112 13.25 -13.81 -10.02
C HIS A 112 12.38 -13.33 -11.20
N LEU A 113 13.00 -13.03 -12.35
CA LEU A 113 12.28 -12.62 -13.56
C LEU A 113 12.32 -13.71 -14.63
N GLY A 114 11.20 -13.91 -15.33
CA GLY A 114 11.14 -14.82 -16.49
C GLY A 114 11.80 -14.26 -17.73
N LYS A 115 11.78 -12.93 -17.84
CA LYS A 115 12.50 -12.16 -18.84
C LYS A 115 12.93 -10.83 -18.21
N PRO A 116 14.06 -10.24 -18.62
CA PRO A 116 14.46 -8.93 -18.13
C PRO A 116 13.36 -7.89 -18.36
N ALA A 117 13.20 -6.99 -17.40
CA ALA A 117 12.31 -5.85 -17.58
C ALA A 117 12.79 -4.99 -18.76
N ARG A 118 11.87 -4.60 -19.63
CA ARG A 118 12.17 -3.73 -20.77
C ARG A 118 12.51 -2.34 -20.25
N ARG A 119 13.76 -1.90 -20.46
CA ARG A 119 14.20 -0.56 -20.04
C ARG A 119 13.37 0.51 -20.72
N THR A 120 13.02 1.54 -19.96
CA THR A 120 12.44 2.75 -20.51
C THR A 120 13.57 3.61 -21.07
N GLY A 121 13.38 4.21 -22.25
CA GLY A 121 14.39 5.11 -22.84
C GLY A 121 14.49 6.47 -22.11
N ILE A 122 13.61 6.71 -21.14
CA ILE A 122 13.49 7.92 -20.32
C ILE A 122 13.35 7.47 -18.87
N ALA A 123 13.98 8.18 -17.94
CA ALA A 123 13.77 7.96 -16.51
C ALA A 123 12.34 8.39 -16.13
N LEU A 124 11.48 7.42 -15.82
CA LEU A 124 10.12 7.66 -15.34
C LEU A 124 10.08 7.55 -13.81
N SER A 125 9.23 8.33 -13.16
CA SER A 125 9.01 8.31 -11.71
C SER A 125 7.56 8.72 -11.41
N ALA A 126 7.02 8.21 -10.31
CA ALA A 126 5.71 8.58 -9.79
C ALA A 126 5.71 9.95 -9.08
N GLU A 127 6.89 10.44 -8.68
CA GLU A 127 7.05 11.68 -7.92
C GLU A 127 6.71 12.92 -8.76
N GLU A 128 7.36 13.09 -9.91
CA GLU A 128 7.23 14.31 -10.74
C GLU A 128 5.95 14.27 -11.59
N PRO A 129 5.08 15.31 -11.57
CA PRO A 129 3.80 15.30 -12.29
C PRO A 129 3.92 14.96 -13.78
N ALA A 130 4.87 15.57 -14.51
CA ALA A 130 5.05 15.31 -15.94
C ALA A 130 5.48 13.87 -16.24
N ARG A 131 6.37 13.28 -15.41
CA ARG A 131 6.82 11.89 -15.56
C ARG A 131 5.75 10.90 -15.12
N ARG A 132 4.93 11.26 -14.13
CA ARG A 132 3.81 10.48 -13.61
C ARG A 132 2.75 10.24 -14.68
N GLU A 133 2.41 11.28 -15.46
CA GLU A 133 1.47 11.13 -16.58
C GLU A 133 2.03 10.21 -17.67
N ALA A 134 3.29 10.41 -18.06
CA ALA A 134 3.96 9.54 -19.02
C ALA A 134 4.01 8.08 -18.54
N LEU A 135 4.25 7.86 -17.24
CA LEU A 135 4.22 6.55 -16.63
C LEU A 135 2.81 5.93 -16.66
N ALA A 136 1.76 6.69 -16.32
CA ALA A 136 0.38 6.19 -16.39
C ALA A 136 0.00 5.77 -17.81
N THR A 137 0.33 6.59 -18.82
CA THR A 137 0.10 6.25 -20.23
C THR A 137 0.85 5.00 -20.64
N LEU A 138 2.12 4.87 -20.23
CA LEU A 138 2.92 3.67 -20.52
C LEU A 138 2.27 2.43 -19.90
N LEU A 139 1.95 2.47 -18.60
CA LEU A 139 1.35 1.34 -17.88
C LEU A 139 -0.01 0.92 -18.44
N ALA A 140 -0.80 1.86 -18.96
CA ALA A 140 -2.05 1.54 -19.64
C ALA A 140 -1.88 0.76 -20.96
N SER A 141 -0.68 0.79 -21.54
CA SER A 141 -0.40 0.20 -22.85
C SER A 141 0.40 -1.10 -22.82
N VAL A 142 0.90 -1.50 -21.65
CA VAL A 142 1.79 -2.66 -21.50
C VAL A 142 1.19 -3.69 -20.54
N ASP A 143 1.55 -4.95 -20.73
CA ASP A 143 1.21 -6.02 -19.80
C ASP A 143 2.46 -6.53 -19.07
N GLY A 144 2.27 -7.01 -17.84
CA GLY A 144 3.35 -7.37 -16.92
C GLY A 144 3.61 -6.29 -15.86
N ALA A 145 4.71 -6.46 -15.11
CA ALA A 145 5.04 -5.59 -13.99
C ALA A 145 6.04 -4.49 -14.39
N ALA A 146 5.94 -3.33 -13.73
CA ALA A 146 6.97 -2.32 -13.70
C ALA A 146 7.87 -2.53 -12.49
N ILE A 147 9.18 -2.52 -12.70
CA ILE A 147 10.17 -2.59 -11.62
C ILE A 147 10.58 -1.16 -11.26
N VAL A 148 10.47 -0.83 -9.98
CA VAL A 148 10.79 0.48 -9.43
C VAL A 148 11.97 0.35 -8.48
N ASN A 149 13.01 1.16 -8.70
CA ASN A 149 14.18 1.25 -7.85
C ASN A 149 13.83 1.85 -6.48
N ARG A 150 14.76 1.73 -5.54
CA ARG A 150 14.66 2.35 -4.21
C ARG A 150 14.29 3.83 -4.26
N ASP A 151 14.85 4.58 -5.21
CA ASP A 151 14.65 6.03 -5.39
C ASP A 151 13.33 6.40 -6.10
N GLY A 152 12.46 5.43 -6.40
CA GLY A 152 11.19 5.68 -7.07
C GLY A 152 11.28 5.77 -8.60
N THR A 153 12.48 5.63 -9.17
CA THR A 153 12.66 5.59 -10.63
C THR A 153 12.29 4.21 -11.19
N VAL A 154 11.63 4.20 -12.35
CA VAL A 154 11.26 2.97 -13.05
C VAL A 154 12.50 2.40 -13.75
N ARG A 155 12.93 1.22 -13.31
CA ARG A 155 14.03 0.45 -13.91
C ARG A 155 13.64 -0.16 -15.25
N GLY A 156 12.40 -0.62 -15.36
CA GLY A 156 11.87 -1.22 -16.58
C GLY A 156 10.41 -1.67 -16.41
N VAL A 157 9.77 -2.01 -17.53
CA VAL A 157 8.37 -2.45 -17.61
C VAL A 157 8.26 -3.82 -18.26
N GLU A 158 7.03 -4.35 -18.38
CA GLU A 158 6.73 -5.64 -19.00
C GLU A 158 7.45 -6.84 -18.33
N ALA A 159 7.86 -6.69 -17.07
CA ALA A 159 8.56 -7.74 -16.34
C ALA A 159 7.62 -8.92 -16.08
N PHE A 160 8.11 -10.14 -16.37
CA PHE A 160 7.40 -11.37 -16.03
C PHE A 160 7.89 -11.87 -14.68
N LEU A 161 7.02 -11.84 -13.68
CA LEU A 161 7.35 -12.24 -12.31
C LEU A 161 7.34 -13.77 -12.20
N LYS A 162 8.49 -14.37 -11.87
CA LYS A 162 8.55 -15.79 -11.51
C LYS A 162 8.14 -15.98 -10.06
N HIS A 163 7.75 -17.20 -9.73
CA HIS A 163 7.58 -17.63 -8.37
C HIS A 163 8.00 -19.09 -8.22
N SER A 164 8.32 -19.48 -6.99
CA SER A 164 8.67 -20.84 -6.59
C SER A 164 7.43 -21.70 -6.37
N ASP A 165 7.64 -23.02 -6.33
CA ASP A 165 6.60 -23.99 -5.97
C ASP A 165 6.11 -23.77 -4.52
N ASP A 166 6.99 -23.32 -3.62
CA ASP A 166 6.62 -22.97 -2.24
C ASP A 166 5.68 -21.77 -2.20
N ALA A 167 5.98 -20.72 -2.98
CA ALA A 167 5.09 -19.57 -3.09
C ALA A 167 3.72 -20.00 -3.65
N GLU A 168 3.68 -20.86 -4.68
CA GLU A 168 2.43 -21.40 -5.21
C GLU A 168 1.64 -22.21 -4.16
N LYS A 169 2.34 -23.02 -3.38
CA LYS A 169 1.75 -23.87 -2.34
C LYS A 169 1.20 -23.09 -1.16
N PHE A 170 1.94 -22.09 -0.67
CA PHE A 170 1.64 -21.41 0.59
C PHE A 170 0.91 -20.07 0.44
N VAL A 171 1.07 -19.39 -0.69
CA VAL A 171 0.39 -18.10 -0.93
C VAL A 171 -0.92 -18.36 -1.65
N HIS A 172 -1.99 -18.48 -0.86
CA HIS A 172 -3.34 -18.63 -1.39
C HIS A 172 -3.88 -17.26 -1.82
N SER A 173 -3.99 -17.04 -3.12
CA SER A 173 -4.66 -15.87 -3.67
C SER A 173 -5.81 -16.30 -4.57
N ASN A 174 -7.04 -16.03 -4.12
CA ASN A 174 -8.28 -16.30 -4.84
C ASN A 174 -8.69 -15.15 -5.78
N ARG A 175 -7.72 -14.40 -6.30
CA ARG A 175 -7.95 -13.22 -7.15
C ARG A 175 -7.45 -13.45 -8.58
N GLY A 176 -7.45 -12.40 -9.39
CA GLY A 176 -6.95 -12.44 -10.76
C GLY A 176 -5.44 -12.71 -10.85
N THR A 177 -4.98 -13.06 -12.04
CA THR A 177 -3.58 -13.45 -12.35
C THR A 177 -2.52 -12.45 -11.85
N ARG A 178 -2.78 -11.14 -11.96
CA ARG A 178 -1.86 -10.08 -11.46
C ARG A 178 -1.67 -10.15 -9.95
N HIS A 179 -2.75 -10.36 -9.18
CA HIS A 179 -2.69 -10.46 -7.73
C HIS A 179 -1.93 -11.72 -7.30
N ASN A 180 -2.23 -12.87 -7.92
CA ASN A 180 -1.57 -14.12 -7.61
C ASN A 180 -0.06 -14.03 -7.90
N SER A 181 0.30 -13.45 -9.04
CA SER A 181 1.71 -13.26 -9.43
C SER A 181 2.42 -12.31 -8.48
N ALA A 182 1.80 -11.19 -8.11
CA ALA A 182 2.36 -10.22 -7.18
C ALA A 182 2.58 -10.78 -5.77
N ALA A 183 1.56 -11.45 -5.21
CA ALA A 183 1.63 -12.04 -3.89
C ALA A 183 2.73 -13.10 -3.84
N ARG A 184 2.74 -14.05 -4.79
CA ARG A 184 3.75 -15.11 -4.87
C ARG A 184 5.16 -14.58 -5.14
N PHE A 185 5.31 -13.60 -6.01
CA PHE A 185 6.61 -12.95 -6.23
C PHE A 185 7.13 -12.29 -4.96
N SER A 186 6.27 -11.57 -4.23
CA SER A 186 6.66 -10.92 -2.97
C SER A 186 7.03 -11.92 -1.88
N TYR A 187 6.52 -13.16 -1.95
CA TYR A 187 6.93 -14.25 -1.06
C TYR A 187 8.37 -14.68 -1.31
N ASP A 188 8.77 -14.83 -2.58
CA ASP A 188 10.13 -15.22 -2.94
C ASP A 188 11.14 -14.08 -2.85
N VAL A 189 10.67 -12.84 -3.01
CA VAL A 189 11.48 -11.62 -2.95
C VAL A 189 11.02 -10.77 -1.77
N PRO A 190 11.39 -11.13 -0.52
CA PRO A 190 10.95 -10.44 0.69
C PRO A 190 11.40 -8.96 0.75
N GLU A 191 12.43 -8.58 -0.01
CA GLU A 191 12.90 -7.20 -0.21
C GLU A 191 11.95 -6.33 -1.03
N SER A 192 10.92 -6.92 -1.64
CA SER A 192 9.97 -6.20 -2.49
C SER A 192 8.68 -5.81 -1.77
N ILE A 193 8.11 -4.70 -2.23
CA ILE A 193 6.73 -4.29 -1.93
C ILE A 193 6.02 -4.17 -3.27
N VAL A 194 4.94 -4.91 -3.45
CA VAL A 194 4.25 -5.03 -4.74
C VAL A 194 2.89 -4.37 -4.67
N PHE A 195 2.70 -3.34 -5.49
CA PHE A 195 1.42 -2.65 -5.64
C PHE A 195 0.69 -3.22 -6.85
N VAL A 196 -0.57 -3.62 -6.67
CA VAL A 196 -1.44 -4.10 -7.73
C VAL A 196 -2.65 -3.18 -7.82
N VAL A 197 -2.82 -2.56 -8.97
CA VAL A 197 -4.02 -1.79 -9.31
C VAL A 197 -4.89 -2.67 -10.18
N SER A 198 -6.11 -2.88 -9.75
CA SER A 198 -7.12 -3.62 -10.51
C SER A 198 -7.81 -2.67 -11.48
N GLU A 199 -8.21 -3.16 -12.65
CA GLU A 199 -8.90 -2.35 -13.66
C GLU A 199 -10.28 -1.85 -13.16
N ASP A 200 -10.92 -2.63 -12.29
CA ASP A 200 -12.14 -2.26 -11.56
C ASP A 200 -11.89 -1.27 -10.40
N GLY A 201 -10.64 -0.90 -10.14
CA GLY A 201 -10.24 0.19 -9.27
C GLY A 201 -9.50 -0.18 -7.98
N PRO A 202 -9.74 -1.29 -7.29
CA PRO A 202 -9.04 -1.57 -6.03
C PRO A 202 -7.52 -1.62 -6.16
N VAL A 203 -6.84 -1.01 -5.19
CA VAL A 203 -5.38 -1.08 -5.03
C VAL A 203 -5.06 -2.05 -3.92
N THR A 204 -4.22 -3.05 -4.19
CA THR A 204 -3.73 -4.01 -3.18
C THR A 204 -2.22 -3.88 -3.03
N VAL A 205 -1.70 -3.97 -1.82
CA VAL A 205 -0.26 -3.96 -1.53
C VAL A 205 0.14 -5.30 -0.92
N PHE A 206 1.16 -5.94 -1.50
CA PHE A 206 1.71 -7.20 -1.05
C PHE A 206 3.14 -7.06 -0.56
N SER A 207 3.51 -7.85 0.45
CA SER A 207 4.89 -8.05 0.85
C SER A 207 5.05 -9.40 1.54
N ASP A 208 6.15 -10.11 1.27
CA ASP A 208 6.43 -11.46 1.81
C ASP A 208 5.34 -12.51 1.55
N GLY A 209 4.47 -12.29 0.56
CA GLY A 209 3.32 -13.14 0.29
C GLY A 209 2.05 -12.76 1.05
N ALA A 210 2.11 -11.79 1.96
CA ALA A 210 0.95 -11.30 2.69
C ALA A 210 0.23 -10.16 1.93
N ASP A 211 -1.11 -10.15 1.97
CA ASP A 211 -1.96 -9.01 1.57
C ASP A 211 -1.96 -8.00 2.73
N LEU A 212 -1.23 -6.91 2.58
CA LEU A 212 -1.00 -5.95 3.66
C LEU A 212 -2.06 -4.85 3.72
N LEU A 213 -2.59 -4.49 2.55
CA LEU A 213 -3.53 -3.38 2.42
C LEU A 213 -4.34 -3.57 1.15
N ARG A 214 -5.65 -3.39 1.30
CA ARG A 214 -6.56 -3.23 0.18
C ARG A 214 -7.28 -1.90 0.33
N LEU A 215 -7.12 -1.04 -0.68
CA LEU A 215 -7.83 0.21 -0.81
C LEU A 215 -8.89 0.04 -1.88
N ASP A 216 -10.11 -0.20 -1.44
CA ASP A 216 -11.24 -0.21 -2.35
C ASP A 216 -11.62 1.22 -2.73
N THR A 217 -12.03 1.38 -3.98
CA THR A 217 -12.61 2.62 -4.51
C THR A 217 -13.99 2.92 -3.94
N THR A 218 -14.51 2.05 -3.08
CA THR A 218 -15.91 1.97 -2.66
C THR A 218 -16.06 1.72 -1.15
N GLU A 219 -15.23 2.32 -0.30
CA GLU A 219 -15.54 2.30 1.14
C GLU A 219 -16.92 3.00 1.35
N PRO A 220 -17.94 2.30 1.89
CA PRO A 220 -19.12 2.98 2.40
C PRO A 220 -18.67 3.99 3.47
N THR A 221 -19.44 5.06 3.65
CA THR A 221 -19.13 6.18 4.53
C THR A 221 -19.17 5.79 6.02
N VAL A 222 -18.39 4.82 6.50
CA VAL A 222 -18.22 4.53 7.92
C VAL A 222 -16.83 3.97 8.20
N SER A 223 -16.25 4.49 9.29
CA SER A 223 -15.05 4.09 10.03
C SER A 223 -13.73 4.76 9.68
N THR A 224 -13.50 5.86 10.37
CA THR A 224 -12.21 6.50 10.61
C THR A 224 -11.42 5.71 11.66
N SER A 225 -11.14 4.42 11.44
CA SER A 225 -10.14 3.71 12.24
C SER A 225 -8.76 4.21 11.82
N GLN A 226 -8.39 5.37 12.36
CA GLN A 226 -7.00 5.76 12.53
C GLN A 226 -6.46 4.84 13.64
N LEU A 227 -5.72 3.81 13.27
CA LEU A 227 -4.98 3.00 14.24
C LEU A 227 -3.83 3.87 14.79
N PHE A 228 -4.13 4.77 15.73
CA PHE A 228 -3.09 5.31 16.59
C PHE A 228 -2.56 4.14 17.41
N ARG A 229 -1.43 3.59 17.01
CA ARG A 229 -0.77 2.52 17.76
C ARG A 229 0.05 3.12 18.89
N THR A 230 -0.20 2.64 20.10
CA THR A 230 0.71 2.74 21.23
C THR A 230 1.86 1.73 21.07
N ASP A 231 2.93 1.92 21.84
CA ASP A 231 4.03 0.97 21.88
C ASP A 231 3.52 -0.42 22.34
N PRO A 232 3.94 -1.51 21.68
CA PRO A 232 3.49 -2.85 22.05
C PRO A 232 3.98 -3.22 23.46
N VAL A 233 3.13 -3.90 24.22
CA VAL A 233 3.42 -4.46 25.54
C VAL A 233 4.53 -5.52 25.46
N SER A 234 4.48 -6.35 24.41
CA SER A 234 5.53 -7.33 24.12
C SER A 234 5.67 -7.55 22.61
N VAL A 235 6.88 -7.94 22.21
CA VAL A 235 7.21 -8.30 20.82
C VAL A 235 7.97 -9.61 20.85
N GLU A 236 7.46 -10.62 20.15
CA GLU A 236 8.08 -11.93 20.03
C GLU A 236 8.32 -12.30 18.56
N ARG A 237 9.36 -13.09 18.31
CA ARG A 237 9.62 -13.66 16.98
C ARG A 237 9.24 -15.13 16.99
N VAL A 238 8.36 -15.52 16.09
CA VAL A 238 7.88 -16.90 15.94
C VAL A 238 8.03 -17.35 14.50
N GLN A 239 8.20 -18.64 14.25
CA GLN A 239 8.16 -19.19 12.89
C GLN A 239 6.79 -19.80 12.62
N CYS A 240 6.22 -19.51 11.46
CA CYS A 240 5.01 -20.21 11.05
C CYS A 240 5.32 -21.70 10.87
N PRO A 241 4.64 -22.63 11.55
CA PRO A 241 4.94 -24.05 11.41
C PRO A 241 4.59 -24.62 10.03
N GLN A 242 3.71 -23.94 9.27
CA GLN A 242 3.30 -24.37 7.94
C GLN A 242 4.19 -23.81 6.83
N CYS A 243 4.32 -22.49 6.70
CA CYS A 243 5.08 -21.87 5.62
C CYS A 243 6.52 -21.46 6.00
N GLN A 244 6.93 -21.70 7.26
CA GLN A 244 8.27 -21.41 7.80
C GLN A 244 8.71 -19.94 7.73
N LYS A 245 7.81 -19.02 7.35
CA LYS A 245 8.09 -17.59 7.36
C LYS A 245 8.33 -17.12 8.80
N PRO A 246 9.38 -16.30 9.03
CA PRO A 246 9.58 -15.66 10.32
C PRO A 246 8.50 -14.59 10.51
N LEU A 247 7.85 -14.59 11.66
CA LEU A 247 6.78 -13.69 12.03
C LEU A 247 7.19 -12.90 13.27
N ILE A 248 6.63 -11.70 13.39
CA ILE A 248 6.66 -10.89 14.59
C ILE A 248 5.24 -10.83 15.14
N THR A 249 5.08 -11.25 16.40
CA THR A 249 3.85 -11.13 17.19
C THR A 249 4.00 -9.94 18.14
N GLU A 250 3.12 -8.96 18.01
CA GLU A 250 3.06 -7.77 18.86
C GLU A 250 1.82 -7.87 19.76
N THR A 251 2.01 -7.83 21.06
CA THR A 251 0.91 -7.78 22.04
C THR A 251 0.63 -6.33 22.40
N ILE A 252 -0.61 -5.89 22.27
CA ILE A 252 -1.05 -4.51 22.51
C ILE A 252 -2.15 -4.55 23.57
N ALA A 253 -2.16 -3.58 24.50
CA ALA A 253 -3.25 -3.46 25.45
C ALA A 253 -4.57 -3.17 24.71
N ALA A 254 -5.64 -3.92 24.99
CA ALA A 254 -6.92 -3.73 24.30
C ALA A 254 -7.52 -2.33 24.52
N SER A 255 -7.16 -1.67 25.63
CA SER A 255 -7.54 -0.27 25.92
C SER A 255 -7.04 0.73 24.88
N ASP A 256 -5.99 0.38 24.15
CA ASP A 256 -5.31 1.26 23.21
C ASP A 256 -5.80 1.06 21.77
N LEU A 257 -6.71 0.11 21.56
CA LEU A 257 -7.31 -0.15 20.26
C LEU A 257 -8.63 0.61 20.11
N VAL A 258 -8.70 1.43 19.08
CA VAL A 258 -9.89 2.21 18.73
C VAL A 258 -10.95 1.34 18.03
N ASP A 259 -10.62 0.09 17.67
CA ASP A 259 -11.56 -0.88 17.06
C ASP A 259 -11.55 -2.21 17.84
N ALA A 260 -12.72 -2.60 18.35
CA ALA A 260 -12.94 -3.79 19.16
C ALA A 260 -12.93 -5.11 18.37
N ASP A 261 -12.77 -5.05 17.04
CA ASP A 261 -12.73 -6.22 16.15
C ASP A 261 -11.34 -6.86 16.02
N LEU A 262 -10.31 -6.28 16.64
CA LEU A 262 -9.03 -6.97 16.84
C LEU A 262 -9.20 -8.00 17.95
N CYS A 263 -9.67 -9.18 17.54
CA CYS A 263 -10.06 -10.26 18.44
C CYS A 263 -8.95 -10.60 19.43
N ALA A 264 -9.29 -10.64 20.72
CA ALA A 264 -8.55 -11.39 21.72
C ALA A 264 -8.58 -12.87 21.31
N GLY A 265 -7.47 -13.37 20.75
CA GLY A 265 -7.41 -14.75 20.27
C GLY A 265 -6.19 -15.04 19.38
N PRO A 266 -5.96 -16.32 19.06
CA PRO A 266 -4.93 -16.71 18.11
C PRO A 266 -5.16 -16.04 16.75
N VAL A 267 -4.10 -15.47 16.18
CA VAL A 267 -4.14 -14.85 14.85
C VAL A 267 -3.60 -15.85 13.83
N ASP A 268 -4.16 -15.83 12.62
CA ASP A 268 -3.69 -16.69 11.54
C ASP A 268 -2.39 -16.13 10.94
N CYS A 269 -1.55 -17.00 10.39
CA CYS A 269 -0.38 -16.57 9.64
C CYS A 269 -0.83 -15.72 8.43
N PRO A 270 -0.33 -14.48 8.27
CA PRO A 270 -0.79 -13.57 7.21
C PRO A 270 -0.39 -14.01 5.79
N VAL A 271 0.44 -15.04 5.68
CA VAL A 271 0.93 -15.57 4.39
C VAL A 271 0.12 -16.80 3.96
N CYS A 272 0.02 -17.81 4.84
CA CYS A 272 -0.58 -19.10 4.48
C CYS A 272 -1.89 -19.42 5.22
N GLY A 273 -2.38 -18.52 6.07
CA GLY A 273 -3.61 -18.72 6.84
C GLY A 273 -3.52 -19.82 7.91
N HIS A 274 -2.30 -20.23 8.31
CA HIS A 274 -2.15 -21.23 9.37
C HIS A 274 -2.66 -20.65 10.70
N PRO A 275 -3.65 -21.28 11.34
CA PRO A 275 -4.24 -20.73 12.56
C PRO A 275 -3.32 -20.90 13.76
N GLY A 276 -3.58 -20.15 14.83
CA GLY A 276 -2.91 -20.42 16.10
C GLY A 276 -1.54 -19.75 16.27
N ILE A 277 -1.25 -18.67 15.55
CA ILE A 277 -0.06 -17.84 15.84
C ILE A 277 -0.39 -16.96 17.06
N ALA A 278 -0.38 -17.57 18.25
CA ALA A 278 -0.53 -16.86 19.51
C ALA A 278 0.83 -16.78 20.23
N PRO A 279 1.21 -15.62 20.78
CA PRO A 279 2.30 -15.56 21.74
C PRO A 279 1.94 -16.41 22.97
N THR A 280 2.96 -17.02 23.56
CA THR A 280 2.79 -17.82 24.77
C THR A 280 2.33 -16.93 25.93
N GLY A 281 1.09 -17.10 26.39
CA GLY A 281 0.57 -16.41 27.58
C GLY A 281 -0.20 -15.10 27.33
N ALA A 282 -0.89 -14.97 26.18
CA ALA A 282 -1.83 -13.87 26.00
C ALA A 282 -3.01 -13.99 27.00
N ASP A 283 -3.02 -13.11 28.01
CA ASP A 283 -4.10 -12.98 28.99
C ASP A 283 -5.38 -12.39 28.36
N GLU A 284 -6.51 -12.44 29.08
CA GLU A 284 -7.71 -11.69 28.68
C GLU A 284 -7.42 -10.18 28.68
N GLY A 285 -7.80 -9.47 27.61
CA GLY A 285 -7.66 -8.01 27.51
C GLY A 285 -6.43 -7.50 26.76
N VAL A 286 -5.70 -8.38 26.05
CA VAL A 286 -4.69 -7.98 25.06
C VAL A 286 -5.10 -8.38 23.65
N ALA A 287 -4.67 -7.58 22.67
CA ALA A 287 -4.78 -7.90 21.27
C ALA A 287 -3.42 -8.29 20.71
N VAL A 288 -3.42 -9.26 19.81
CA VAL A 288 -2.20 -9.74 19.15
C VAL A 288 -2.25 -9.29 17.71
N VAL A 289 -1.15 -8.73 17.21
CA VAL A 289 -0.97 -8.46 15.78
C VAL A 289 0.21 -9.25 15.27
N VAL A 290 0.03 -9.90 14.13
CA VAL A 290 1.05 -10.72 13.48
C VAL A 290 1.43 -10.11 12.15
N ARG A 291 2.74 -9.94 11.93
CA ARG A 291 3.30 -9.51 10.65
C ARG A 291 4.50 -10.38 10.29
N VAL A 292 4.88 -10.38 9.02
CA VAL A 292 6.10 -11.07 8.58
C VAL A 292 7.33 -10.27 9.04
N ALA A 293 8.30 -10.96 9.63
CA ALA A 293 9.55 -10.35 10.05
C ALA A 293 10.41 -10.06 8.82
N LYS A 294 10.90 -8.83 8.67
CA LYS A 294 11.73 -8.49 7.52
C LYS A 294 13.17 -8.93 7.73
N PRO A 295 13.87 -9.39 6.67
CA PRO A 295 15.27 -9.81 6.78
C PRO A 295 16.21 -8.67 7.18
N TRP A 296 15.77 -7.42 7.05
CA TRP A 296 16.54 -6.24 7.44
C TRP A 296 16.15 -5.60 8.77
N GLU A 297 15.17 -6.14 9.49
CA GLU A 297 14.85 -5.67 10.83
C GLU A 297 15.85 -6.26 11.83
N SER A 298 16.59 -5.39 12.51
CA SER A 298 17.46 -5.81 13.61
C SER A 298 16.63 -6.54 14.67
N PRO A 299 17.12 -7.65 15.26
CA PRO A 299 16.48 -8.31 16.39
C PRO A 299 16.17 -7.37 17.56
N ASP A 300 17.01 -6.35 17.75
CA ASP A 300 16.96 -5.42 18.89
C ASP A 300 16.31 -4.07 18.55
N ALA A 301 15.76 -3.90 17.34
CA ALA A 301 15.12 -2.64 16.97
C ALA A 301 13.80 -2.48 17.73
N THR A 302 13.85 -1.85 18.92
CA THR A 302 12.68 -1.20 19.50
C THR A 302 12.31 -0.06 18.55
N VAL A 303 11.16 -0.20 17.91
CA VAL A 303 10.80 0.69 16.82
C VAL A 303 10.14 1.94 17.38
N SER A 304 10.96 2.93 17.76
CA SER A 304 10.46 4.26 18.14
C SER A 304 10.11 5.04 16.87
N TRP A 305 8.82 5.17 16.58
CA TRP A 305 8.31 5.95 15.46
C TRP A 305 7.76 7.28 15.97
N MET A 306 8.36 8.40 15.57
CA MET A 306 7.71 9.70 15.76
C MET A 306 6.64 9.86 14.68
N VAL A 307 5.40 10.13 15.10
CA VAL A 307 4.32 10.55 14.21
C VAL A 307 4.65 11.97 13.72
N GLY A 308 5.44 12.06 12.65
CA GLY A 308 5.66 13.31 11.93
C GLY A 308 4.41 13.66 11.13
N LEU A 309 3.96 14.92 11.21
CA LEU A 309 2.98 15.43 10.26
C LEU A 309 3.60 15.38 8.86
N TRP A 310 3.13 14.44 8.03
CA TRP A 310 3.47 14.41 6.60
C TRP A 310 3.20 15.79 6.01
N LYS A 311 4.26 16.42 5.51
CA LYS A 311 4.15 17.56 4.61
C LYS A 311 4.42 17.01 3.22
N PRO A 312 3.51 17.17 2.23
CA PRO A 312 3.87 16.88 0.86
C PRO A 312 5.17 17.62 0.52
N PRO A 313 6.05 17.03 -0.32
CA PRO A 313 7.26 17.71 -0.74
C PRO A 313 6.88 19.07 -1.33
N LEU A 314 7.38 20.14 -0.70
CA LEU A 314 7.31 21.49 -1.23
C LEU A 314 7.99 21.46 -2.60
N GLN A 315 7.26 21.89 -3.64
CA GLN A 315 7.85 22.18 -4.96
C GLN A 315 8.91 23.27 -4.85
#